data_AF-A0AAN9Z424-F1
#
_entry.id   AF-A0AAN9Z424-F1
#
_cell.length_a   1.000
_cell.length_b   1.000
_cell.length_c   1.000
_cell.angle_alpha   90.00
_cell.angle_beta   90.00
_cell.angle_gamma   90.00
#
_symmetry.space_group_name_H-M   'P 1'
#
loop_
_entity.id
_entity.type
_entity.pdbx_description
1 polymer ?
#
loop_
_entity_poly.entity_id
_entity_poly.type
_entity_poly.pdbx_seq_one_letter_code
_entity_poly.pdbx_strand_id
1 'polypeptide(L)'
;MGLLVAAGKGVVHSIYNHPDNYIDYVPCDVVVKGIVMCSCEIARKGLGPPLVYNAAQAGMHHITQQRIMDFGIVGCALLPFSDILYYPCGVITSNYLFFFVLFFFFHLVPAVIGDALLSATGRKRM
;
A
#
# COMPACT_ATOMS: atom_id res chain seq x y z
N MET A 1 -3.79 -0.76 -0.13
CA MET A 1 -3.44 0.26 -1.15
C MET A 1 -2.97 1.58 -0.56
N GLY A 2 -3.61 2.15 0.46
CA GLY A 2 -3.19 3.45 1.04
C GLY A 2 -1.72 3.53 1.43
N LEU A 3 -1.17 2.46 2.03
CA LEU A 3 0.25 2.39 2.40
C LEU A 3 1.20 2.47 1.18
N LEU A 4 0.86 1.83 0.06
CA LEU A 4 1.66 1.88 -1.16
C LEU A 4 1.64 3.28 -1.79
N VAL A 5 0.49 3.95 -1.77
CA VAL A 5 0.37 5.35 -2.24
C VAL A 5 1.18 6.27 -1.34
N ALA A 6 1.11 6.08 -0.02
CA ALA A 6 1.92 6.84 0.93
C ALA A 6 3.43 6.63 0.68
N ALA A 7 3.86 5.40 0.41
CA ALA A 7 5.25 5.11 0.04
C ALA A 7 5.64 5.78 -1.30
N GLY A 8 4.77 5.71 -2.31
CA GLY A 8 5.00 6.34 -3.61
C GLY A 8 5.03 7.87 -3.58
N LYS A 9 4.35 8.49 -2.61
CA LYS A 9 4.43 9.93 -2.32
C LYS A 9 5.61 10.30 -1.41
N GLY A 10 6.39 9.32 -0.94
CA GLY A 10 7.47 9.50 0.02
C GLY A 10 7.00 9.96 1.40
N VAL A 11 5.78 9.58 1.79
CA VAL A 11 5.30 9.74 3.18
C VAL A 11 5.74 8.57 4.04
N VAL A 12 5.91 7.39 3.45
CA VAL A 12 6.31 6.16 4.15
C VAL A 12 7.61 5.60 3.59
N HIS A 13 8.60 5.41 4.45
CA HIS A 13 9.93 4.88 4.09
C HIS A 13 10.34 3.62 4.86
N SER A 14 9.61 3.23 5.91
CA SER A 14 9.90 2.00 6.63
C SER A 14 8.64 1.24 6.97
N ILE A 15 8.66 -0.07 6.75
CA ILE A 15 7.54 -0.97 7.06
C ILE A 15 8.06 -2.09 7.95
N TYR A 16 7.44 -2.24 9.14
CA TYR A 16 7.70 -3.36 10.02
C TYR A 16 6.97 -4.60 9.51
N ASN A 17 7.67 -5.43 8.75
CA ASN A 17 7.15 -6.72 8.31
C ASN A 17 8.28 -7.68 7.94
N HIS A 18 7.97 -8.98 7.87
CA HIS A 18 8.89 -9.94 7.27
C HIS A 18 8.91 -9.75 5.74
N PRO A 19 10.10 -9.66 5.10
CA PRO A 19 10.20 -9.44 3.65
C PRO A 19 9.55 -10.57 2.83
N ASP A 20 9.62 -11.80 3.35
CA ASP A 20 9.04 -13.00 2.73
C ASP A 20 7.55 -13.19 3.01
N ASN A 21 6.91 -12.28 3.76
CA ASN A 21 5.47 -12.38 3.97
C ASN A 21 4.73 -12.14 2.65
N TYR A 22 3.76 -13.01 2.39
CA TYR A 22 2.89 -12.91 1.23
C TYR A 22 1.76 -11.91 1.51
N ILE A 23 1.50 -11.02 0.56
CA ILE A 23 0.34 -10.13 0.60
C ILE A 23 -0.65 -10.56 -0.45
N ASP A 24 -1.93 -10.66 -0.05
CA ASP A 24 -3.03 -10.93 -0.95
C ASP A 24 -3.49 -9.63 -1.64
N TYR A 25 -2.79 -9.24 -2.70
CA TYR A 25 -3.23 -8.16 -3.58
C TYR A 25 -3.95 -8.73 -4.79
N VAL A 26 -5.21 -8.36 -4.95
CA VAL A 26 -5.99 -8.68 -6.15
C VAL A 26 -6.08 -7.42 -7.03
N PRO A 27 -5.69 -7.50 -8.32
CA PRO A 27 -5.87 -6.38 -9.24
C PRO A 27 -7.35 -5.97 -9.34
N CYS A 28 -7.63 -4.67 -9.33
CA CYS A 28 -9.00 -4.15 -9.39
C CYS A 28 -9.79 -4.72 -10.58
N ASP A 29 -9.14 -4.81 -11.74
CA ASP A 29 -9.75 -5.33 -12.98
C ASP A 29 -10.23 -6.78 -12.83
N VAL A 30 -9.51 -7.61 -12.07
CA VAL A 30 -9.91 -9.01 -11.80
C VAL A 30 -11.15 -9.02 -10.92
N VAL A 31 -11.20 -8.16 -9.90
CA VAL A 31 -12.36 -8.03 -9.01
C VAL A 31 -13.60 -7.58 -9.80
N VAL A 32 -13.46 -6.55 -10.64
CA VAL A 32 -14.57 -6.03 -11.48
C VAL A 32 -15.08 -7.11 -12.43
N LYS A 33 -14.19 -7.83 -13.13
CA LYS A 33 -14.57 -8.95 -13.99
C LYS A 33 -15.28 -10.04 -13.21
N GLY A 34 -14.79 -10.37 -12.01
CA GLY A 34 -15.43 -11.30 -11.08
C GLY A 34 -16.87 -10.90 -10.77
N ILE A 35 -17.09 -9.62 -10.40
CA ILE A 35 -18.43 -9.09 -10.07
C ILE A 35 -19.40 -9.23 -11.26
N VAL A 36 -18.96 -8.88 -12.48
CA VAL A 36 -19.77 -9.00 -13.70
C VAL A 36 -20.14 -10.46 -13.97
N MET A 37 -19.18 -11.37 -13.85
CA MET A 37 -19.41 -12.80 -14.02
C MET A 37 -20.39 -13.37 -12.99
N CYS A 38 -20.23 -13.00 -11.72
CA CYS A 38 -21.14 -13.42 -10.65
C CYS A 38 -22.57 -12.91 -10.91
N SER A 39 -22.70 -11.66 -11.34
CA SER A 39 -24.00 -11.06 -11.67
C SER A 39 -24.69 -11.79 -12.82
N CYS A 40 -23.95 -12.13 -13.87
CA CYS A 40 -24.46 -12.91 -15.01
C CYS A 40 -24.88 -14.33 -14.58
N GLU A 41 -24.10 -14.96 -13.70
CA GLU A 41 -24.41 -16.29 -13.19
C GLU A 41 -25.70 -16.30 -12.35
N ILE A 42 -25.87 -15.33 -11.46
CA ILE A 42 -27.09 -15.14 -10.66
C ILE A 42 -28.29 -14.89 -11.57
N ALA A 43 -28.15 -14.03 -12.59
CA ALA A 43 -29.22 -13.77 -13.55
C ALA A 43 -29.66 -15.02 -14.31
N ARG A 44 -28.72 -15.94 -14.61
CA ARG A 44 -29.01 -17.19 -15.31
C ARG A 44 -29.61 -18.28 -14.42
N LYS A 45 -29.15 -18.39 -13.17
CA LYS A 45 -29.55 -19.45 -12.24
C LYS A 45 -30.80 -19.11 -11.42
N GLY A 46 -31.18 -17.83 -11.37
CA GLY A 46 -32.27 -17.35 -10.53
C GLY A 46 -31.83 -17.10 -9.08
N LEU A 47 -32.69 -16.42 -8.30
CA LEU A 47 -32.42 -16.10 -6.90
C LEU A 47 -32.49 -17.37 -6.05
N GLY A 48 -31.33 -17.84 -5.58
CA GLY A 48 -31.18 -18.94 -4.62
C GLY A 48 -30.71 -18.44 -3.23
N PRO A 49 -30.24 -19.34 -2.35
CA PRO A 49 -29.57 -18.93 -1.11
C PRO A 49 -28.37 -18.01 -1.43
N PRO A 50 -27.99 -17.12 -0.50
CA PRO A 50 -26.94 -16.14 -0.75
C PRO A 50 -25.62 -16.84 -1.14
N LEU A 51 -25.18 -16.63 -2.39
CA LEU A 51 -23.86 -17.06 -2.85
C LEU A 51 -22.82 -16.02 -2.45
N VAL A 52 -21.74 -16.49 -1.83
CA VAL A 52 -20.58 -15.66 -1.47
C VAL A 52 -19.44 -16.02 -2.42
N TYR A 53 -19.00 -15.04 -3.20
CA TYR A 53 -17.81 -15.16 -4.05
C TYR A 53 -16.68 -14.35 -3.43
N ASN A 54 -15.55 -15.01 -3.14
CA ASN A 54 -14.37 -14.35 -2.61
C ASN A 54 -13.36 -14.10 -3.74
N ALA A 55 -13.00 -12.83 -3.94
CA ALA A 55 -11.89 -12.46 -4.80
C ALA A 55 -10.61 -12.41 -3.95
N ALA A 56 -9.96 -13.56 -3.81
CA ALA A 56 -8.72 -13.73 -3.07
C ALA A 56 -7.69 -14.47 -3.91
N GLN A 57 -6.41 -14.16 -3.71
CA GLN A 57 -5.29 -14.79 -4.40
C GLN A 57 -4.55 -15.81 -3.52
N ALA A 58 -4.97 -15.95 -2.25
CA ALA A 58 -4.43 -16.91 -1.30
C ALA A 58 -4.35 -18.34 -1.91
N GLY A 59 -3.13 -18.86 -2.03
CA GLY A 59 -2.85 -20.22 -2.52
C GLY A 59 -2.63 -20.36 -4.03
N MET A 60 -2.83 -19.30 -4.82
CA MET A 60 -2.65 -19.34 -6.30
C MET A 60 -1.36 -18.66 -6.74
N HIS A 61 -1.13 -17.43 -6.26
CA HIS A 61 0.05 -16.65 -6.61
C HIS A 61 0.62 -15.98 -5.37
N HIS A 62 1.79 -16.46 -4.96
CA HIS A 62 2.53 -15.96 -3.83
C HIS A 62 3.59 -14.97 -4.31
N ILE A 63 3.31 -13.67 -4.15
CA ILE A 63 4.31 -12.62 -4.31
C ILE A 63 4.69 -12.08 -2.93
N THR A 64 5.98 -12.00 -2.67
CA THR A 64 6.50 -11.49 -1.40
C THR A 64 6.30 -9.99 -1.33
N GLN A 65 6.10 -9.46 -0.12
CA GLN A 65 5.99 -8.02 0.10
C GLN A 65 7.24 -7.27 -0.43
N GLN A 66 8.42 -7.86 -0.27
CA GLN A 66 9.66 -7.29 -0.81
C GLN A 66 9.58 -7.10 -2.34
N ARG A 67 9.17 -8.13 -3.09
CA ARG A 67 9.06 -8.03 -4.56
C ARG A 67 8.09 -6.94 -4.99
N ILE A 68 6.97 -6.80 -4.29
CA ILE A 68 6.00 -5.73 -4.58
C ILE A 68 6.63 -4.36 -4.37
N MET A 69 7.39 -4.18 -3.29
CA MET A 69 8.08 -2.93 -3.01
C MET A 69 9.12 -2.61 -4.09
N ASP A 70 9.91 -3.61 -4.51
CA ASP A 70 10.92 -3.43 -5.57
C ASP A 70 10.26 -2.99 -6.89
N PHE A 71 9.16 -3.65 -7.29
CA PHE A 71 8.37 -3.23 -8.45
C PHE A 71 7.79 -1.81 -8.26
N GLY A 72 7.32 -1.49 -7.06
CA GLY A 72 6.79 -0.16 -6.73
C GLY A 72 7.83 0.94 -6.87
N ILE A 73 9.07 0.73 -6.41
CA ILE A 73 10.16 1.70 -6.52
C ILE A 73 10.51 1.96 -7.99
N VAL A 74 10.66 0.89 -8.79
CA VAL A 74 10.89 1.03 -10.24
C VAL A 74 9.71 1.76 -10.91
N GLY A 75 8.49 1.41 -10.53
CA GLY A 75 7.27 2.08 -11.02
C GLY A 75 7.25 3.57 -10.70
N CYS A 76 7.60 3.96 -9.48
CA CYS A 76 7.67 5.37 -9.06
C CYS A 76 8.75 6.16 -9.81
N ALA A 77 9.86 5.50 -10.19
CA ALA A 77 10.91 6.13 -10.99
C ALA A 77 10.50 6.35 -12.45
N LEU A 78 9.72 5.43 -13.03
CA LEU A 78 9.23 5.52 -14.40
C LEU A 78 8.02 6.46 -14.52
N LEU A 79 7.13 6.43 -13.53
CA LEU A 79 5.87 7.16 -13.48
C LEU A 79 5.71 7.79 -12.07
N PRO A 80 6.33 8.95 -11.82
CA PRO A 80 6.29 9.58 -10.52
C PRO A 80 4.88 10.08 -10.17
N PHE A 81 4.54 10.01 -8.88
CA PHE A 81 3.31 10.59 -8.35
C PHE A 81 3.33 12.13 -8.44
N SER A 82 2.15 12.76 -8.45
CA SER A 82 2.03 14.20 -8.22
C SER A 82 2.16 14.52 -6.72
N ASP A 83 2.65 15.73 -6.41
CA ASP A 83 2.78 16.25 -5.04
C ASP A 83 3.54 15.27 -4.12
N ILE A 84 4.74 14.88 -4.56
CA ILE A 84 5.66 14.05 -3.79
C ILE A 84 6.22 14.89 -2.64
N LEU A 85 6.11 14.37 -1.41
CA LEU A 85 6.62 15.05 -0.23
C LEU A 85 8.12 14.82 -0.07
N TYR A 86 8.58 13.60 -0.36
CA TYR A 86 9.97 13.18 -0.23
C TYR A 86 10.29 12.12 -1.29
N TYR A 87 11.58 11.92 -1.59
CA TYR A 87 11.98 10.90 -2.57
C TYR A 87 11.39 9.52 -2.22
N PRO A 88 10.70 8.83 -3.16
CA PRO A 88 10.13 7.51 -2.90
C PRO A 88 11.25 6.50 -2.69
N CYS A 89 11.41 6.04 -1.46
CA CYS A 89 12.26 4.92 -1.13
C CYS A 89 11.65 4.16 0.05
N GLY A 90 12.21 3.02 0.39
CA GLY A 90 11.94 2.46 1.71
C GLY A 90 12.48 1.07 1.93
N VAL A 91 12.34 0.64 3.18
CA VAL A 91 12.92 -0.61 3.68
C VAL A 91 11.85 -1.39 4.42
N ILE A 92 11.73 -2.68 4.08
CA ILE A 92 10.97 -3.65 4.86
C ILE A 92 11.94 -4.32 5.82
N THR A 93 11.59 -4.38 7.11
CA THR A 93 12.43 -5.05 8.10
C THR A 93 11.60 -5.77 9.14
N SER A 94 12.08 -6.95 9.53
CA SER A 94 11.55 -7.76 10.62
C SER A 94 12.19 -7.43 11.97
N ASN A 95 13.24 -6.61 11.99
CA ASN A 95 13.89 -6.17 13.22
C ASN A 95 13.19 -4.92 13.76
N TYR A 96 12.52 -5.06 14.91
CA TYR A 96 11.75 -3.98 15.51
C TYR A 96 12.60 -2.77 15.90
N LEU A 97 13.81 -2.98 16.45
CA LEU A 97 14.68 -1.88 16.85
C LEU A 97 15.16 -1.09 15.63
N PHE A 98 15.54 -1.78 14.57
CA PHE A 98 15.95 -1.14 13.32
C PHE A 98 14.78 -0.40 12.67
N PHE A 99 13.58 -1.01 12.62
CA PHE A 99 12.36 -0.34 12.19
C PHE A 99 12.08 0.93 13.00
N PHE A 100 12.20 0.87 14.32
CA PHE A 100 11.92 1.99 15.21
C PHE A 100 12.87 3.16 14.97
N VAL A 101 14.17 2.88 14.77
CA VAL A 101 15.16 3.89 14.40
C VAL A 101 14.80 4.55 13.07
N LEU A 102 14.50 3.76 12.03
CA LEU A 102 14.07 4.31 10.74
C LEU A 102 12.78 5.13 10.88
N PHE A 103 11.80 4.62 11.63
CA PHE A 103 10.55 5.31 11.87
C PHE A 103 10.76 6.67 12.54
N PHE A 104 11.62 6.73 13.55
CA PHE A 104 11.94 7.96 14.25
C PHE A 104 12.51 9.02 13.28
N PHE A 105 13.50 8.64 12.47
CA PHE A 105 14.19 9.58 11.58
C PHE A 105 13.44 9.91 10.29
N PHE A 106 12.71 8.96 9.69
CA PHE A 106 12.04 9.15 8.40
C PHE A 106 10.57 9.55 8.52
N HIS A 107 9.90 9.23 9.64
CA HIS A 107 8.49 9.58 9.82
C HIS A 107 8.30 10.64 10.90
N LEU A 108 8.77 10.38 12.13
CA LEU A 108 8.45 11.24 13.27
C LEU A 108 9.15 12.60 13.23
N VAL A 109 10.48 12.62 13.09
CA VAL A 109 11.27 13.85 13.06
C VAL A 109 10.82 14.79 11.92
N PRO A 110 10.66 14.33 10.67
CA PRO A 110 10.20 15.19 9.58
C PRO A 110 8.77 15.71 9.80
N ALA A 111 7.86 14.89 10.34
CA ALA A 111 6.50 15.31 10.64
C ALA A 111 6.47 16.43 11.69
N VAL A 112 7.20 16.28 12.79
CA VAL A 112 7.29 17.29 13.86
C VAL A 112 7.88 18.60 13.32
N ILE A 113 8.92 18.53 12.49
CA ILE A 113 9.52 19.71 11.85
C ILE A 113 8.50 20.38 10.91
N GLY A 114 7.81 19.60 10.09
CA GLY A 114 6.76 20.08 9.19
C GLY A 114 5.66 20.84 9.93
N ASP A 115 5.14 20.25 11.00
CA ASP A 115 4.09 20.86 11.83
C ASP A 115 4.58 22.13 12.55
N ALA A 116 5.82 22.14 13.03
CA ALA A 116 6.41 23.33 13.63
C ALA A 116 6.52 24.48 12.62
N LEU A 117 6.95 24.21 11.38
CA LEU A 117 7.02 25.20 10.30
C LEU A 117 5.64 25.71 9.88
N LEU A 118 4.66 24.81 9.76
CA LEU A 118 3.27 25.19 9.46
C LEU A 118 2.71 26.08 10.58
N SER A 119 2.92 25.69 11.84
CA SER A 119 2.50 26.48 12.99
C SER A 119 3.17 27.86 13.03
N ALA A 120 4.46 27.95 12.70
CA ALA A 120 5.21 29.20 12.68
C ALA A 120 4.75 30.14 11.55
N THR A 121 4.24 29.60 10.44
CA THR A 121 3.71 30.36 9.31
C THR A 121 2.20 30.66 9.42
N GLY A 122 1.59 30.38 10.58
CA GLY A 122 0.16 30.59 10.81
C GLY A 122 -0.75 29.62 10.07
N ARG A 123 -0.19 28.54 9.51
CA ARG A 123 -0.93 27.49 8.81
C ARG A 123 -1.38 26.41 9.78
N LYS A 124 -2.46 25.72 9.43
CA LYS A 124 -2.93 24.55 10.19
C LYS A 124 -1.90 23.44 10.12
N ARG A 125 -1.60 22.81 11.26
CA ARG A 125 -0.77 21.60 11.37
C ARG A 125 -1.44 20.43 10.63
N MET A 126 -0.66 19.47 10.16
CA MET A 126 -1.14 18.31 9.41
C MET A 126 -1.82 17.29 10.31
#